data_AF-A0A9X4HDA1-F1
#
_entry.id   AF-A0A9X4HDA1-F1
#
_cell.length_a   1.000
_cell.length_b   1.000
_cell.length_c   1.000
_cell.angle_alpha   90.00
_cell.angle_beta   90.00
_cell.angle_gamma   90.00
#
_symmetry.space_group_name_H-M   'P 1'
#
loop_
_entity.id
_entity.type
_entity.pdbx_description
1 polymer ?
#
loop_
_entity_poly.entity_id
_entity_poly.type
_entity_poly.pdbx_seq_one_letter_code
_entity_poly.pdbx_strand_id
1 'polypeptide(L)'
;MNEDSCDINDVTRAASDLVAFGCQISAIRLYDSFSQLKLGEVVSSYANEIVRAVDEGVISAKQGFDAISSEYSELSRKSAFYIENGIGVIAGAIQFESGVSKIKNSRGHPL
;
A
#
# COMPACT_ATOMS: atom_id res chain seq x y z
N MET A 1 19.25 12.78 19.23
CA MET A 1 18.05 12.83 18.37
C MET A 1 17.99 11.45 17.72
N ASN A 2 17.05 10.60 18.15
CA ASN A 2 16.89 9.26 17.57
C ASN A 2 15.94 9.42 16.38
N GLU A 3 16.50 9.82 15.23
CA GLU A 3 15.77 10.08 13.98
C GLU A 3 15.81 8.87 13.04
N ASP A 4 15.77 7.65 13.60
CA ASP A 4 15.88 6.39 12.86
C ASP A 4 14.75 5.38 13.16
N SER A 5 13.74 5.74 13.97
CA SER A 5 12.51 4.95 14.02
C SER A 5 11.58 5.45 12.91
N CYS A 6 11.28 4.57 11.95
CA CYS A 6 10.15 4.79 11.07
C CYS A 6 8.88 4.81 11.94
N ASP A 7 8.16 5.93 11.93
CA ASP A 7 6.97 6.17 12.73
C ASP A 7 5.73 6.37 11.83
N ILE A 8 4.55 6.42 12.43
CA ILE A 8 3.27 6.53 11.67
C ILE A 8 3.22 7.73 10.73
N ASN A 9 3.96 8.80 11.04
CA ASN A 9 4.08 9.97 10.17
C ASN A 9 4.81 9.65 8.86
N ASP A 10 5.82 8.78 8.88
CA ASP A 10 6.53 8.33 7.68
C ASP A 10 5.63 7.46 6.81
N VAL A 11 4.84 6.59 7.43
CA VAL A 11 3.83 5.77 6.74
C VAL A 11 2.77 6.64 6.09
N THR A 12 2.24 7.64 6.82
CA THR A 12 1.21 8.56 6.32
C THR A 12 1.74 9.42 5.17
N ARG A 13 3.00 9.85 5.24
CA ARG A 13 3.67 10.55 4.14
C ARG A 13 3.80 9.66 2.91
N ALA A 14 4.33 8.44 3.07
CA ALA A 14 4.45 7.49 1.98
C ALA A 14 3.09 7.16 1.34
N ALA A 15 2.05 7.00 2.16
CA ALA A 15 0.67 6.75 1.70
C ALA A 15 0.16 7.91 0.82
N SER A 16 0.40 9.15 1.26
CA SER A 16 0.02 10.35 0.51
C SER A 16 0.76 10.42 -0.83
N ASP A 17 2.06 10.12 -0.84
CA ASP A 17 2.89 10.09 -2.06
C ASP A 17 2.41 9.03 -3.05
N LEU A 18 2.04 7.84 -2.57
CA LEU A 18 1.47 6.78 -3.39
C LEU A 18 0.13 7.20 -4.04
N VAL A 19 -0.77 7.83 -3.28
CA VAL A 19 -2.05 8.35 -3.80
C VAL A 19 -1.82 9.43 -4.86
N ALA A 20 -0.93 10.39 -4.58
CA ALA A 20 -0.58 11.44 -5.52
C ALA A 20 -0.02 10.86 -6.83
N PHE A 21 0.84 9.85 -6.73
CA PHE A 21 1.41 9.16 -7.87
C PHE A 21 0.36 8.39 -8.68
N GLY A 22 -0.55 7.67 -8.01
CA GLY A 22 -1.69 7.01 -8.65
C GLY A 22 -2.57 7.99 -9.43
N CYS A 23 -2.82 9.17 -8.88
CA CYS A 23 -3.56 10.23 -9.56
C CYS A 23 -2.79 10.78 -10.79
N GLN A 24 -1.49 11.00 -10.65
CA GLN A 24 -0.63 11.49 -11.75
C GLN A 24 -0.58 10.48 -12.91
N ILE A 25 -0.36 9.20 -12.62
CA ILE A 25 -0.32 8.16 -13.65
C ILE A 25 -1.68 7.99 -14.32
N SER A 26 -2.77 8.05 -13.55
CA SER A 26 -4.13 8.02 -14.09
C SER A 26 -4.33 9.12 -15.13
N ALA A 27 -3.95 10.36 -14.81
CA ALA A 27 -4.08 11.50 -15.71
C ALA A 27 -3.24 11.36 -17.00
N ILE A 28 -2.09 10.69 -16.94
CA ILE A 28 -1.16 10.55 -18.07
C ILE A 28 -1.51 9.34 -18.96
N ARG A 29 -1.99 8.23 -18.36
CA ARG A 29 -2.05 6.92 -19.02
C ARG A 29 -3.46 6.40 -19.24
N LEU A 30 -4.46 6.90 -18.52
CA LEU A 30 -5.85 6.47 -18.65
C LEU A 30 -6.63 7.52 -19.45
N TYR A 31 -7.14 7.13 -20.61
CA TYR A 31 -7.91 8.03 -21.48
C TYR A 31 -9.35 8.24 -21.02
N ASP A 32 -9.89 7.32 -20.21
CA ASP A 32 -11.27 7.36 -19.74
C ASP A 32 -11.37 7.70 -18.24
N SER A 33 -12.24 8.65 -17.91
CA SER A 33 -12.43 9.16 -16.56
C SER A 33 -12.88 8.10 -15.56
N PHE A 34 -13.60 7.06 -15.98
CA PHE A 34 -14.01 5.97 -15.09
C PHE A 34 -12.80 5.15 -14.64
N SER A 35 -11.87 4.88 -15.55
CA SER A 35 -10.65 4.14 -15.21
C SER A 35 -9.76 4.96 -14.28
N GLN A 36 -9.66 6.28 -14.51
CA GLN A 36 -8.93 7.20 -13.63
C GLN A 36 -9.48 7.19 -12.20
N LEU A 37 -10.81 7.30 -12.07
CA LEU A 37 -11.48 7.28 -10.77
C LEU A 37 -11.27 5.95 -10.06
N LYS A 38 -11.42 4.82 -10.79
CA LYS A 38 -11.27 3.48 -10.22
C LYS A 38 -9.86 3.22 -9.72
N LEU A 39 -8.83 3.67 -10.45
CA LEU A 39 -7.44 3.54 -9.99
C LEU A 39 -7.18 4.43 -8.75
N GLY A 40 -7.69 5.67 -8.75
CA GLY A 40 -7.59 6.56 -7.60
C GLY A 40 -8.25 5.98 -6.34
N GLU A 41 -9.46 5.42 -6.47
CA GLU A 41 -10.18 4.75 -5.38
C GLU A 41 -9.39 3.57 -4.83
N VAL A 42 -8.90 2.71 -5.72
CA VAL A 42 -8.09 1.53 -5.39
C VAL A 42 -6.83 1.91 -4.61
N VAL A 43 -6.05 2.87 -5.11
CA VAL A 43 -4.79 3.29 -4.48
C VAL A 43 -5.06 3.95 -3.14
N SER A 44 -6.11 4.78 -3.04
CA SER A 44 -6.50 5.45 -1.80
C SER A 44 -6.99 4.47 -0.74
N SER A 45 -7.78 3.47 -1.14
CA SER A 45 -8.26 2.41 -0.24
C SER A 45 -7.09 1.62 0.34
N TYR A 46 -6.14 1.21 -0.51
CA TYR A 46 -4.95 0.50 -0.07
C TYR A 46 -4.11 1.33 0.90
N ALA A 47 -3.79 2.58 0.54
CA ALA A 47 -2.98 3.47 1.37
C ALA A 47 -3.62 3.69 2.77
N ASN A 48 -4.93 3.91 2.81
CA ASN A 48 -5.68 4.07 4.06
C ASN A 48 -5.70 2.79 4.91
N GLU A 49 -5.81 1.61 4.28
CA GLU A 49 -5.77 0.33 4.98
C GLU A 49 -4.44 0.10 5.69
N ILE A 50 -3.31 0.43 5.03
CA ILE A 50 -1.98 0.33 5.63
C ILE A 50 -1.81 1.30 6.79
N VAL A 51 -2.21 2.56 6.62
CA VAL A 51 -2.13 3.56 7.70
C VAL A 51 -2.96 3.10 8.90
N ARG A 52 -4.19 2.59 8.67
CA ARG A 52 -5.03 2.06 9.74
C ARG A 52 -4.42 0.83 10.41
N ALA A 53 -3.82 -0.09 9.66
CA ALA A 53 -3.17 -1.27 10.22
C ALA A 53 -1.95 -0.92 11.09
N VAL A 54 -1.24 0.17 10.77
CA VAL A 54 -0.16 0.71 11.61
C VAL A 54 -0.73 1.40 12.85
N ASP A 55 -1.77 2.23 12.69
CA ASP A 55 -2.43 2.96 13.79
C ASP A 55 -3.03 2.01 14.84
N GLU A 56 -3.70 0.94 14.38
CA GLU A 56 -4.26 -0.11 15.23
C GLU A 56 -3.19 -1.06 15.79
N GLY A 57 -1.91 -0.89 15.42
CA GLY A 57 -0.80 -1.72 15.87
C GLY A 57 -0.81 -3.16 15.33
N VAL A 58 -1.58 -3.42 14.26
CA VAL A 58 -1.63 -4.72 13.57
C VAL A 58 -0.30 -5.02 12.87
N ILE A 59 0.34 -3.99 12.31
CA ILE A 59 1.69 -4.04 11.72
C ILE A 59 2.55 -2.90 12.27
N SER A 60 3.88 -3.06 12.24
CA SER A 60 4.78 -1.97 12.63
C SER A 60 4.81 -0.87 11.57
N ALA A 61 5.15 0.36 11.97
CA ALA A 61 5.32 1.48 11.06
C ALA A 61 6.34 1.17 9.94
N LYS A 62 7.44 0.48 10.26
CA LYS A 62 8.42 0.03 9.27
C LYS A 62 7.83 -0.93 8.22
N GLN A 63 7.00 -1.90 8.66
CA GLN A 63 6.29 -2.80 7.74
C GLN A 63 5.29 -2.04 6.86
N GLY A 64 4.55 -1.07 7.42
CA GLY A 64 3.63 -0.24 6.64
C GLY A 64 4.34 0.62 5.60
N PHE A 65 5.48 1.23 5.97
CA PHE A 65 6.32 2.00 5.06
C PHE A 65 6.87 1.14 3.91
N ASP A 66 7.43 -0.04 4.23
CA ASP A 66 8.01 -0.93 3.22
C ASP A 66 6.92 -1.47 2.27
N ALA A 67 5.71 -1.73 2.77
CA ALA A 67 4.54 -2.10 1.97
C ALA A 67 4.17 -1.02 0.94
N ILE A 68 3.98 0.22 1.40
CA ILE A 68 3.63 1.35 0.53
C ILE A 68 4.75 1.62 -0.48
N SER A 69 6.01 1.57 -0.06
CA SER A 69 7.17 1.78 -0.92
C SER A 69 7.31 0.69 -2.00
N SER A 70 7.03 -0.57 -1.64
CA SER A 70 6.97 -1.68 -2.59
C SER A 70 5.89 -1.43 -3.64
N GLU A 71 4.67 -1.10 -3.21
CA GLU A 71 3.54 -0.81 -4.11
C GLU A 71 3.85 0.39 -5.01
N TYR A 72 4.43 1.47 -4.48
CA TYR A 72 4.89 2.62 -5.27
C TYR A 72 5.87 2.20 -6.36
N SER A 73 6.85 1.35 -6.01
CA SER A 73 7.86 0.88 -6.95
C SER A 73 7.28 -0.05 -8.03
N GLU A 74 6.32 -0.91 -7.67
CA GLU A 74 5.62 -1.78 -8.61
C GLU A 74 4.71 -0.99 -9.54
N LEU A 75 3.91 -0.08 -8.99
CA LEU A 75 3.05 0.82 -9.76
C LEU A 75 3.90 1.68 -10.69
N SER A 76 5.06 2.17 -10.25
CA SER A 76 5.97 2.95 -11.08
C SER A 76 6.57 2.13 -12.22
N ARG A 77 7.10 0.93 -11.92
CA ARG A 77 7.76 0.07 -12.93
C ARG A 77 6.80 -0.60 -13.91
N LYS A 78 5.59 -0.95 -13.47
CA LYS A 78 4.64 -1.77 -14.24
C LYS A 78 3.37 -1.02 -14.64
N SER A 79 3.27 0.29 -14.36
CA SER A 79 2.13 1.16 -14.73
C SER A 79 1.73 1.02 -16.20
N ALA A 80 2.69 0.99 -17.13
CA ALA A 80 2.39 0.81 -18.55
C ALA A 80 1.67 -0.52 -18.83
N PHE A 81 2.13 -1.62 -18.21
CA PHE A 81 1.67 -2.97 -18.51
C PHE A 81 0.34 -3.31 -17.83
N TYR A 82 0.13 -2.93 -16.57
CA TYR A 82 -1.09 -3.26 -15.83
C TYR A 82 -2.27 -2.36 -16.19
N ILE A 83 -2.01 -1.10 -16.53
CA ILE A 83 -3.06 -0.17 -16.97
C ILE A 83 -3.66 -0.62 -18.30
N GLU A 84 -2.84 -1.08 -19.24
CA GLU A 84 -3.33 -1.58 -20.54
C GLU A 84 -4.05 -2.93 -20.44
N ASN A 85 -3.73 -3.77 -19.45
CA ASN A 85 -4.28 -5.12 -19.33
C ASN A 85 -5.38 -5.27 -18.25
N GLY A 86 -5.72 -4.20 -17.52
CA GLY A 86 -6.80 -4.20 -16.53
C GLY A 86 -6.58 -5.12 -15.30
N ILE A 87 -5.38 -5.67 -15.15
CA ILE A 87 -4.98 -6.49 -14.00
C ILE A 87 -4.62 -5.52 -12.88
N GLY A 88 -5.56 -5.33 -11.94
CA GLY A 88 -5.45 -4.38 -10.84
C GLY A 88 -4.15 -4.53 -10.08
N VAL A 89 -3.44 -3.42 -9.87
CA VAL A 89 -2.05 -3.40 -9.38
C VAL A 89 -1.92 -3.75 -7.91
N ILE A 90 -3.03 -3.91 -7.17
CA ILE A 90 -3.02 -4.22 -5.74
C ILE A 90 -2.70 -5.70 -5.48
N ALA A 91 -1.50 -6.14 -5.84
CA ALA A 91 -0.94 -7.41 -5.38
C ALA A 91 -0.73 -7.40 -3.85
N GLY A 92 -0.64 -6.22 -3.23
CA GLY A 92 -0.39 -6.04 -1.80
C GLY A 92 -1.52 -6.48 -0.88
N ALA A 93 -2.81 -6.26 -1.21
CA ALA A 93 -3.93 -6.50 -0.28
C ALA A 93 -4.05 -7.98 0.15
N ILE A 94 -3.64 -8.92 -0.70
CA ILE A 94 -3.81 -10.37 -0.45
C ILE A 94 -2.74 -10.92 0.51
N GLN A 95 -1.61 -10.23 0.69
CA GLN A 95 -0.50 -10.74 1.51
C GLN A 95 -0.46 -10.21 2.95
N PHE A 96 -1.25 -9.19 3.31
CA PHE A 96 -1.38 -8.79 4.72
C PHE A 96 -2.05 -9.88 5.56
N GLU A 97 -3.04 -10.59 5.01
CA GLU A 97 -3.59 -11.79 5.67
C GLU A 97 -2.57 -12.93 5.78
N SER A 98 -1.68 -13.07 4.79
CA SER A 98 -0.67 -14.14 4.74
C SER A 98 0.49 -13.91 5.73
N GLY A 99 0.88 -12.65 5.97
CA GLY A 99 1.94 -12.26 6.91
C GLY A 99 1.45 -12.08 8.35
N VAL A 100 0.24 -11.57 8.55
CA VAL A 100 -0.39 -11.44 9.88
C VAL A 100 -0.83 -12.80 10.44
N SER A 101 -1.11 -13.78 9.58
CA SER A 101 -1.35 -15.17 10.00
C SER A 101 -0.14 -15.82 10.69
N LYS A 102 1.10 -15.38 10.38
CA LYS A 102 2.31 -15.93 11.03
C LYS A 102 2.60 -15.34 12.41
N ILE A 103 2.20 -14.11 12.69
CA ILE A 103 2.37 -13.50 14.02
C ILE A 103 1.26 -13.89 15.01
N LYS A 104 0.06 -14.25 14.54
CA LYS A 104 -1.00 -14.76 15.43
C LYS A 104 -0.84 -16.25 15.77
N ASN A 105 -0.14 -17.03 14.96
CA ASN A 105 0.06 -18.48 15.19
C ASN A 105 1.37 -18.83 15.93
N SER A 106 2.09 -17.84 16.47
CA SER A 106 3.31 -18.08 17.27
C SER A 106 3.11 -17.85 18.77
N ARG A 107 1.87 -17.64 19.25
CA ARG A 107 1.52 -17.83 20.66
C ARG A 107 1.06 -19.27 20.84
N GLY A 108 2.04 -20.16 20.93
CA GLY A 108 1.82 -21.52 21.39
C GLY A 108 1.15 -21.54 22.76
N HIS A 109 0.19 -22.45 22.92
CA HIS A 109 -0.05 -23.12 24.21
C HIS A 109 1.31 -23.64 24.74
N PRO A 110 1.63 -23.44 26.03
CA PRO A 110 1.08 -24.30 27.10
C PRO A 110 0.73 -23.47 28.37
N LEU A 111 -0.13 -23.86 29.30
CA LEU A 111 -0.46 -25.14 29.93
C LEU A 111 -1.96 -25.19 30.27
#